data_AF-A0A966W2N8-F1
#
_entry.id   AF-A0A966W2N8-F1
#
_cell.length_a   1.000
_cell.length_b   1.000
_cell.length_c   1.000
_cell.angle_alpha   90.00
_cell.angle_beta   90.00
_cell.angle_gamma   90.00
#
_symmetry.space_group_name_H-M   'P 1'
#
loop_
_entity.id
_entity.type
_entity.pdbx_description
1 polymer ?
#
loop_
_entity_poly.entity_id
_entity_poly.type
_entity_poly.pdbx_seq_one_letter_code
_entity_poly.pdbx_strand_id
1 'polypeptide(L)'
;MKLTVQILLLIALLVLPVTGRGQSAAFSFQGQLGDGGKPATGRYDFFFRLYDAAAAGSEVAPAVVAQNLGVTNGYFTTALDFGLAAYQGGAGRWVQVEVRVAGTTDAYAALLPRTALTPVPFALYALSAGQVAVTNLPTNLVYSTQLQATNAALLTLVGNEGQMRTNALAGQLAQLLSTSNSLSGQLQATNAVLAASVA
;
A
#
# COMPACT_ATOMS: atom_id res chain seq x y z
N MET A 1 -1.77 39.79 -32.37
CA MET A 1 -2.43 38.49 -32.66
C MET A 1 -1.44 37.33 -32.74
N LYS A 2 -0.33 37.42 -33.51
CA LYS A 2 0.68 36.34 -33.59
C LYS A 2 1.37 36.01 -32.26
N LEU A 3 1.70 37.04 -31.45
CA LEU A 3 2.38 36.87 -30.16
C LEU A 3 1.49 36.23 -29.08
N THR A 4 0.20 36.60 -29.04
CA THR A 4 -0.77 36.07 -28.07
C THR A 4 -1.09 34.59 -28.33
N VAL A 5 -1.13 34.17 -29.59
CA VAL A 5 -1.33 32.76 -29.98
C VAL A 5 -0.11 31.90 -29.61
N GLN A 6 1.11 32.43 -29.74
CA GLN A 6 2.33 31.71 -29.34
C GLN A 6 2.41 31.51 -27.82
N ILE A 7 1.99 32.48 -27.01
CA ILE A 7 1.97 32.36 -25.55
C ILE A 7 0.93 31.32 -25.09
N LEU A 8 -0.25 31.29 -25.72
CA LEU A 8 -1.28 30.27 -25.44
C LEU A 8 -0.81 28.85 -25.82
N LEU A 9 -0.07 28.70 -26.93
CA LEU A 9 0.51 27.42 -27.35
C LEU A 9 1.62 26.93 -26.40
N LEU A 10 2.44 27.83 -25.86
CA LEU A 10 3.47 27.49 -24.87
C LEU A 10 2.87 27.02 -23.55
N ILE A 11 1.79 27.66 -23.10
CA ILE A 11 1.10 27.29 -21.85
C ILE A 11 0.40 25.93 -22.00
N ALA A 12 -0.20 25.63 -23.15
CA ALA A 12 -0.83 24.34 -23.40
C ALA A 12 0.17 23.16 -23.41
N LEU A 13 1.41 23.39 -23.84
CA LEU A 13 2.47 22.38 -23.83
C LEU A 13 3.02 22.09 -22.43
N LEU A 14 2.88 23.04 -21.49
CA LEU A 14 3.37 22.93 -20.11
C LEU A 14 2.40 22.16 -19.18
N VAL A 15 1.16 21.89 -19.62
CA VAL A 15 0.11 21.23 -18.82
C VAL A 15 -0.12 19.77 -19.27
N LEU A 16 0.83 19.16 -19.99
CA LEU A 16 0.77 17.72 -20.23
C LEU A 16 0.94 16.99 -18.88
N PRO A 17 -0.04 16.16 -18.45
CA PRO A 17 0.18 15.31 -17.31
C PRO A 17 1.31 14.35 -17.68
N VAL A 18 2.47 14.52 -17.03
CA VAL A 18 3.49 13.47 -16.98
C VAL A 18 2.84 12.33 -16.21
N THR A 19 2.23 11.41 -16.94
CA THR A 19 1.90 10.11 -16.38
C THR A 19 3.24 9.50 -16.00
N GLY A 20 3.51 9.46 -14.69
CA GLY A 20 4.66 8.74 -14.17
C GLY A 20 4.62 7.35 -14.77
N ARG A 21 5.66 6.97 -15.51
CA ARG A 21 5.80 5.59 -15.96
C ARG A 21 5.78 4.74 -14.70
N GLY A 22 4.74 3.93 -14.53
CA GLY A 22 4.68 2.98 -13.43
C GLY A 22 6.01 2.25 -13.38
N GLN A 23 6.69 2.31 -12.24
CA GLN A 23 7.95 1.61 -12.08
C GLN A 23 7.68 0.12 -12.32
N SER A 24 8.30 -0.45 -13.36
CA SER A 24 8.11 -1.86 -13.66
C SER A 24 8.67 -2.69 -12.51
N ALA A 25 7.98 -3.79 -12.18
CA ALA A 25 8.50 -4.81 -11.26
C ALA A 25 9.40 -5.81 -11.98
N ALA A 26 9.80 -5.49 -13.22
CA ALA A 26 10.58 -6.34 -14.07
C ALA A 26 12.02 -6.46 -13.57
N PHE A 27 12.54 -7.70 -13.53
CA PHE A 27 13.93 -7.98 -13.19
C PHE A 27 14.52 -9.01 -14.15
N SER A 28 15.85 -9.01 -14.26
CA SER A 28 16.57 -10.02 -15.05
C SER A 28 16.69 -11.31 -14.25
N PHE A 29 16.28 -12.42 -14.85
CA PHE A 29 16.39 -13.76 -14.29
C PHE A 29 17.34 -14.59 -15.15
N GLN A 30 18.39 -15.12 -14.53
CA GLN A 30 19.32 -16.05 -15.15
C GLN A 30 19.16 -17.43 -14.53
N GLY A 31 19.11 -18.45 -15.36
CA GLY A 31 19.02 -19.84 -14.94
C GLY A 31 19.97 -20.75 -15.69
N GLN A 32 20.12 -21.97 -15.18
CA GLN A 32 20.85 -23.05 -15.81
C GLN A 32 19.90 -24.22 -16.09
N LEU A 33 20.02 -24.82 -17.27
CA LEU A 33 19.28 -25.97 -17.74
C LEU A 33 20.25 -27.08 -18.11
N GLY A 34 20.03 -28.25 -17.51
CA GLY A 34 20.69 -29.49 -17.91
C GLY A 34 19.71 -30.43 -18.62
N ASP A 35 20.23 -31.25 -19.51
CA ASP A 35 19.52 -32.36 -20.14
C ASP A 35 20.39 -33.62 -20.06
N GLY A 36 19.90 -34.67 -19.39
CA GLY A 36 20.65 -35.92 -19.19
C GLY A 36 22.02 -35.76 -18.52
N GLY A 37 22.18 -34.76 -17.63
CA GLY A 37 23.44 -34.47 -16.94
C GLY A 37 24.44 -33.63 -17.76
N LYS A 38 24.08 -33.18 -18.96
CA LYS A 38 24.88 -32.27 -19.80
C LYS A 38 24.22 -30.89 -19.88
N PRO A 39 24.97 -29.80 -20.07
CA PRO A 39 24.38 -28.49 -20.31
C PRO A 39 23.52 -28.49 -21.58
N ALA A 40 22.27 -28.07 -21.48
CA ALA A 40 21.36 -28.00 -22.62
C ALA A 40 21.77 -26.90 -23.61
N THR A 41 21.54 -27.09 -24.91
CA THR A 41 21.67 -26.03 -25.91
C THR A 41 20.56 -26.18 -26.95
N GLY A 42 19.81 -25.11 -27.19
CA GLY A 42 18.65 -25.15 -28.08
C GLY A 42 17.61 -24.09 -27.75
N ARG A 43 16.37 -24.34 -28.19
CA ARG A 43 15.21 -23.47 -27.96
C ARG A 43 14.20 -24.19 -27.08
N TYR A 44 13.73 -23.50 -26.05
CA TYR A 44 12.84 -24.06 -25.04
C TYR A 44 11.70 -23.09 -24.74
N ASP A 45 10.54 -23.65 -24.41
CA ASP A 45 9.42 -22.89 -23.84
C ASP A 45 9.51 -22.97 -22.32
N PHE A 46 9.39 -21.81 -21.67
CA PHE A 46 9.43 -21.71 -20.21
C PHE A 46 8.13 -21.11 -19.65
N PHE A 47 7.68 -21.69 -18.54
CA PHE A 47 6.77 -21.05 -17.60
C PHE A 47 7.55 -20.68 -16.33
N PHE A 48 7.37 -19.45 -15.88
CA PHE A 48 7.87 -18.98 -14.60
C PHE A 48 6.68 -18.69 -13.71
N ARG A 49 6.58 -19.41 -12.59
CA ARG A 49 5.52 -19.24 -11.59
C ARG A 49 6.10 -18.69 -10.31
N LEU A 50 5.39 -17.75 -9.69
CA LEU A 50 5.82 -17.14 -8.44
C LEU A 50 5.04 -17.76 -7.27
N TYR A 51 5.75 -18.20 -6.24
CA TYR A 51 5.17 -18.85 -5.06
C TYR A 51 5.53 -18.13 -3.77
N ASP A 52 4.68 -18.33 -2.74
CA ASP A 52 4.84 -17.80 -1.38
C ASP A 52 5.71 -18.69 -0.46
N ALA A 53 6.14 -19.86 -0.91
CA ALA A 53 7.01 -20.77 -0.17
C ALA A 53 7.94 -21.59 -1.08
N ALA A 54 9.06 -22.03 -0.51
CA ALA A 54 10.07 -22.86 -1.19
C ALA A 54 9.53 -24.21 -1.67
N ALA A 55 8.57 -24.79 -0.93
CA ALA A 55 7.88 -26.03 -1.26
C ALA A 55 6.44 -25.96 -0.74
N ALA A 56 5.50 -26.65 -1.41
CA ALA A 56 4.07 -26.71 -1.05
C ALA A 56 3.35 -25.35 -0.87
N GLY A 57 3.92 -24.26 -1.42
CA GLY A 57 3.31 -22.93 -1.41
C GLY A 57 2.24 -22.73 -2.47
N SER A 58 1.51 -21.61 -2.36
CA SER A 58 0.51 -21.16 -3.33
C SER A 58 1.10 -20.19 -4.37
N GLU A 59 0.57 -20.22 -5.58
CA GLU A 59 0.96 -19.29 -6.64
C GLU A 59 0.41 -17.89 -6.31
N VAL A 60 1.26 -16.86 -6.39
CA VAL A 60 0.92 -15.49 -5.94
C VAL A 60 0.61 -14.53 -7.10
N ALA A 61 0.92 -14.92 -8.33
CA ALA A 61 0.74 -14.10 -9.52
C ALA A 61 0.63 -14.99 -10.77
N PRO A 62 -0.01 -14.53 -11.86
CA PRO A 62 -0.03 -15.26 -13.12
C PRO A 62 1.37 -15.61 -13.62
N ALA A 63 1.51 -16.80 -14.20
CA ALA A 63 2.76 -17.25 -14.78
C ALA A 63 3.25 -16.33 -15.92
N VAL A 64 4.56 -16.07 -15.93
CA VAL A 64 5.24 -15.41 -17.04
C VAL A 64 5.69 -16.48 -18.03
N VAL A 65 5.39 -16.29 -19.31
CA VAL A 65 5.72 -17.26 -20.37
C VAL A 65 6.84 -16.71 -21.24
N ALA A 66 7.90 -17.50 -21.42
CA ALA A 66 8.95 -17.20 -22.40
C ALA A 66 9.01 -18.33 -23.43
N GLN A 67 8.36 -18.12 -24.57
CA GLN A 67 8.36 -19.08 -25.68
C GLN A 67 9.63 -18.96 -26.51
N ASN A 68 10.10 -20.09 -27.05
CA ASN A 68 11.25 -20.14 -27.96
C ASN A 68 12.53 -19.42 -27.41
N LEU A 69 12.73 -19.48 -26.09
CA LEU A 69 13.88 -18.87 -25.43
C LEU A 69 15.16 -19.67 -25.74
N GLY A 70 16.21 -18.95 -26.11
CA GLY A 70 17.51 -19.56 -26.40
C GLY A 70 18.23 -19.98 -25.12
N VAL A 71 18.73 -21.21 -25.12
CA VAL A 71 19.60 -21.75 -24.09
C VAL A 71 20.94 -22.10 -24.74
N THR A 72 22.04 -21.63 -24.16
CA THR A 72 23.40 -21.85 -24.68
C THR A 72 24.30 -22.34 -23.56
N ASN A 73 24.92 -23.51 -23.73
CA ASN A 73 25.78 -24.14 -22.71
C ASN A 73 25.08 -24.23 -21.34
N GLY A 74 23.79 -24.51 -21.36
CA GLY A 74 22.90 -24.59 -20.21
C GLY A 74 22.40 -23.24 -19.69
N TYR A 75 22.95 -22.10 -20.11
CA TYR A 75 22.54 -20.81 -19.57
C TYR A 75 21.44 -20.15 -20.40
N PHE A 76 20.50 -19.51 -19.71
CA PHE A 76 19.51 -18.62 -20.30
C PHE A 76 19.30 -17.39 -19.40
N THR A 77 18.87 -16.30 -20.01
CA THR A 77 18.52 -15.07 -19.32
C THR A 77 17.22 -14.54 -19.91
N THR A 78 16.30 -14.10 -19.07
CA THR A 78 15.03 -13.48 -19.49
C THR A 78 14.60 -12.40 -18.49
N ALA A 79 13.78 -11.45 -18.93
CA ALA A 79 13.14 -10.50 -18.03
C ALA A 79 11.85 -11.12 -17.48
N LEU A 80 11.65 -11.09 -16.17
CA LEU A 80 10.43 -11.53 -15.51
C LEU A 80 9.73 -10.33 -14.88
N ASP A 81 8.42 -10.21 -15.12
CA ASP A 81 7.56 -9.20 -14.49
C ASP A 81 6.27 -9.89 -14.01
N PHE A 82 6.13 -10.00 -12.69
CA PHE A 82 4.95 -10.56 -12.03
C PHE A 82 4.00 -9.46 -11.52
N GLY A 83 4.33 -8.18 -11.79
CA GLY A 83 3.62 -7.02 -11.28
C GLY A 83 3.95 -6.69 -9.81
N LEU A 84 3.77 -5.41 -9.45
CA LEU A 84 4.07 -4.90 -8.11
C LEU A 84 3.26 -5.57 -7.00
N ALA A 85 2.01 -5.97 -7.31
CA ALA A 85 1.11 -6.60 -6.35
C ALA A 85 1.68 -7.92 -5.80
N ALA A 86 2.44 -8.64 -6.61
CA ALA A 86 3.02 -9.92 -6.24
C ALA A 86 4.04 -9.81 -5.09
N TYR A 87 4.63 -8.63 -4.88
CA TYR A 87 5.71 -8.40 -3.91
C TYR A 87 5.25 -7.62 -2.66
N GLN A 88 3.95 -7.36 -2.51
CA GLN A 88 3.44 -6.62 -1.35
C GLN A 88 3.66 -7.39 -0.04
N GLY A 89 3.92 -6.66 1.05
CA GLY A 89 4.01 -7.21 2.41
C GLY A 89 5.37 -7.76 2.83
N GLY A 90 6.43 -7.65 2.01
CA GLY A 90 7.78 -8.02 2.46
C GLY A 90 8.04 -9.54 2.55
N ALA A 91 7.07 -10.37 2.19
CA ALA A 91 7.19 -11.82 2.30
C ALA A 91 8.13 -12.40 1.24
N GLY A 92 8.82 -13.50 1.59
CA GLY A 92 9.68 -14.23 0.67
C GLY A 92 8.92 -14.69 -0.58
N ARG A 93 9.63 -14.76 -1.71
CA ARG A 93 9.08 -15.23 -2.98
C ARG A 93 10.01 -16.26 -3.60
N TRP A 94 9.43 -17.24 -4.29
CA TRP A 94 10.16 -18.32 -4.93
C TRP A 94 9.69 -18.48 -6.37
N VAL A 95 10.60 -18.48 -7.33
CA VAL A 95 10.31 -18.75 -8.73
C VAL A 95 10.45 -20.25 -8.99
N GLN A 96 9.38 -20.86 -9.45
CA GLN A 96 9.42 -22.18 -10.07
C GLN A 96 9.57 -22.02 -11.58
N VAL A 97 10.52 -22.76 -12.14
CA VAL A 97 10.75 -22.80 -13.59
C VAL A 97 10.21 -24.12 -14.10
N GLU A 98 9.34 -24.06 -15.10
CA GLU A 98 8.85 -25.23 -15.82
C GLU A 98 9.29 -25.10 -17.27
N VAL A 99 9.82 -26.16 -17.87
CA VAL A 99 10.50 -26.10 -19.17
C VAL A 99 10.11 -27.28 -20.05
N ARG A 100 10.06 -27.04 -21.36
CA ARG A 100 10.02 -28.09 -22.39
C ARG A 100 10.76 -27.65 -23.64
N VAL A 101 11.10 -28.59 -24.51
CA VAL A 101 11.67 -28.27 -25.83
C VAL A 101 10.65 -27.51 -26.65
N ALA A 102 11.06 -26.40 -27.27
CA ALA A 102 10.15 -25.54 -28.03
C ALA A 102 9.55 -26.30 -29.23
N GLY A 103 8.24 -26.11 -29.47
CA GLY A 103 7.53 -26.77 -30.57
C GLY A 103 7.13 -28.22 -30.31
N THR A 104 7.41 -28.76 -29.12
CA THR A 104 6.89 -30.07 -28.70
C THR A 104 5.54 -29.94 -28.00
N THR A 105 4.80 -31.06 -27.96
CA THR A 105 3.56 -31.20 -27.17
C THR A 105 3.81 -31.81 -25.80
N ASP A 106 5.08 -31.97 -25.41
CA ASP A 106 5.45 -32.61 -24.16
C ASP A 106 4.94 -31.78 -22.97
N ALA A 107 4.72 -32.48 -21.86
CA ALA A 107 4.42 -31.84 -20.59
C ALA A 107 5.65 -31.04 -20.12
N TYR A 108 5.41 -29.92 -19.44
CA TYR A 108 6.49 -29.13 -18.87
C TYR A 108 7.11 -29.86 -17.68
N ALA A 109 8.43 -29.94 -17.67
CA ALA A 109 9.20 -30.46 -16.55
C ALA A 109 9.50 -29.33 -15.56
N ALA A 110 9.17 -29.53 -14.29
CA ALA A 110 9.50 -28.57 -13.23
C ALA A 110 10.96 -28.71 -12.78
N LEU A 111 11.71 -27.61 -12.77
CA LEU A 111 13.05 -27.53 -12.21
C LEU A 111 12.95 -27.26 -10.71
N LEU A 112 13.43 -28.21 -9.91
CA LEU A 112 13.49 -28.13 -8.45
C LEU A 112 14.95 -28.09 -7.98
N PRO A 113 15.26 -27.43 -6.84
CA PRO A 113 14.34 -26.66 -5.99
C PRO A 113 13.97 -25.29 -6.60
N ARG A 114 12.90 -24.65 -6.10
CA ARG A 114 12.51 -23.30 -6.53
C ARG A 114 13.59 -22.27 -6.17
N THR A 115 13.80 -21.30 -7.04
CA THR A 115 14.79 -20.23 -6.83
C THR A 115 14.20 -19.16 -5.92
N ALA A 116 14.80 -18.95 -4.75
CA ALA A 116 14.41 -17.88 -3.85
C ALA A 116 14.73 -16.51 -4.47
N LEU A 117 13.75 -15.60 -4.47
CA LEU A 117 13.97 -14.19 -4.74
C LEU A 117 14.34 -13.51 -3.43
N THR A 118 15.63 -13.27 -3.25
CA THR A 118 16.13 -12.46 -2.12
C THR A 118 15.77 -10.98 -2.31
N PRO A 119 15.77 -10.14 -1.26
CA PRO A 119 15.14 -8.83 -1.27
C PRO A 119 15.68 -7.70 -2.17
N VAL A 120 16.36 -8.01 -3.27
CA VAL A 120 16.92 -7.01 -4.19
C VAL A 120 15.85 -6.24 -5.01
N PRO A 121 14.64 -6.75 -5.32
CA PRO A 121 13.58 -5.93 -5.93
C PRO A 121 12.68 -5.18 -4.92
N PHE A 122 13.01 -5.13 -3.62
CA PHE A 122 12.21 -4.40 -2.62
C PHE A 122 12.46 -2.88 -2.58
N ALA A 123 13.26 -2.32 -3.49
CA ALA A 123 13.42 -0.86 -3.60
C ALA A 123 12.07 -0.12 -3.87
N LEU A 124 11.02 -0.85 -4.23
CA LEU A 124 9.64 -0.36 -4.33
C LEU A 124 8.93 -0.11 -2.99
N TYR A 125 9.45 -0.64 -1.87
CA TYR A 125 8.88 -0.33 -0.55
C TYR A 125 9.04 1.16 -0.20
N ALA A 126 10.01 1.85 -0.82
CA ALA A 126 10.16 3.31 -0.70
C ALA A 126 8.99 4.08 -1.35
N LEU A 127 8.29 3.51 -2.33
CA LEU A 127 7.10 4.13 -2.95
C LEU A 127 5.81 3.84 -2.18
N SER A 128 5.75 2.73 -1.41
CA SER A 128 4.59 2.40 -0.58
C SER A 128 4.58 3.11 0.77
N ALA A 129 5.73 3.62 1.23
CA ALA A 129 5.85 4.41 2.46
C ALA A 129 5.15 5.79 2.37
N GLY A 130 4.73 6.22 1.17
CA GLY A 130 4.13 7.54 0.94
C GLY A 130 2.65 7.68 1.32
N GLN A 131 1.94 6.57 1.59
CA GLN A 131 0.53 6.63 2.00
C GLN A 131 0.24 5.62 3.12
N VAL A 132 0.49 6.03 4.35
CA VAL A 132 -0.03 5.31 5.52
C VAL A 132 -1.47 5.77 5.75
N ALA A 133 -2.43 4.85 5.67
CA ALA A 133 -3.79 5.13 6.13
C ALA A 133 -3.72 5.54 7.60
N VAL A 134 -4.31 6.70 7.95
CA VAL A 134 -4.29 7.26 9.31
C VAL A 134 -4.81 6.26 10.36
N THR A 135 -5.63 5.29 9.94
CA THR A 135 -6.16 4.19 10.76
C THR A 135 -5.10 3.18 11.22
N ASN A 136 -3.93 3.11 10.58
CA ASN A 136 -2.88 2.13 10.84
C ASN A 136 -1.63 2.76 11.50
N LEU A 137 -1.69 4.05 11.86
CA LEU A 137 -0.61 4.71 12.59
C LEU A 137 -0.74 4.42 14.09
N PRO A 138 0.34 4.02 14.79
CA PRO A 138 0.33 4.04 16.24
C PRO A 138 0.04 5.47 16.73
N THR A 139 -0.71 5.59 17.82
CA THR A 139 -1.29 6.85 18.31
C THR A 139 -0.28 7.95 18.64
N ASN A 140 1.03 7.66 18.67
CA ASN A 140 2.10 8.64 18.92
C ASN A 140 2.75 9.24 17.66
N LEU A 141 2.33 8.83 16.45
CA LEU A 141 2.96 9.24 15.18
C LEU A 141 2.21 10.37 14.45
N VAL A 142 1.05 10.80 14.95
CA VAL A 142 0.23 11.85 14.31
C VAL A 142 0.67 13.23 14.80
N TYR A 143 1.70 13.79 14.17
CA TYR A 143 2.07 15.21 14.32
C TYR A 143 1.63 16.01 13.10
N SER A 144 0.38 16.48 13.06
CA SER A 144 0.06 17.81 12.49
C SER A 144 -1.44 18.11 12.50
N THR A 145 -1.68 19.41 12.56
CA THR A 145 -2.89 20.23 12.74
C THR A 145 -3.97 20.10 11.66
N GLN A 146 -4.08 18.97 10.97
CA GLN A 146 -4.93 18.81 9.77
C GLN A 146 -5.95 17.64 9.88
N LEU A 147 -6.33 17.21 11.08
CA LEU A 147 -7.53 16.39 11.26
C LEU A 147 -8.77 17.29 11.13
N GLN A 148 -9.18 17.55 9.88
CA GLN A 148 -10.42 18.25 9.59
C GLN A 148 -11.60 17.29 9.84
N ALA A 149 -12.04 17.20 11.10
CA ALA A 149 -13.22 16.42 11.46
C ALA A 149 -14.48 17.17 10.98
N THR A 150 -15.22 16.57 10.04
CA THR A 150 -16.52 17.07 9.58
C THR A 150 -17.60 16.96 10.68
N ASN A 151 -17.30 16.27 11.79
CA ASN A 151 -18.23 15.98 12.88
C ASN A 151 -17.44 16.06 14.21
N ALA A 152 -17.87 16.92 15.14
CA ALA A 152 -17.16 17.17 16.41
C ALA A 152 -17.01 15.95 17.35
N ALA A 153 -17.68 14.83 17.05
CA ALA A 153 -17.68 13.61 17.86
C ALA A 153 -16.40 12.75 17.75
N LEU A 154 -15.45 13.09 16.87
CA LEU A 154 -14.22 12.32 16.66
C LEU A 154 -12.92 13.05 17.07
N LEU A 155 -13.02 14.23 17.69
CA LEU A 155 -11.83 14.98 18.15
C LEU A 155 -11.30 14.43 19.48
N THR A 156 -10.73 13.23 19.46
CA THR A 156 -9.83 12.80 20.55
C THR A 156 -8.43 13.25 20.16
N LEU A 157 -7.99 14.41 20.67
CA LEU A 157 -6.60 14.82 20.56
C LEU A 157 -5.77 13.82 21.39
N VAL A 158 -5.16 12.83 20.73
CA VAL A 158 -4.31 11.85 21.42
C VAL A 158 -2.94 12.48 21.67
N GLY A 159 -2.84 13.08 22.85
CA GLY A 159 -1.63 13.52 23.53
C GLY A 159 -2.02 13.85 24.97
N ASN A 160 -1.16 13.59 25.96
CA ASN A 160 -1.51 13.76 27.37
C ASN A 160 -2.07 15.16 27.68
N GLU A 161 -1.52 16.19 27.03
CA GLU A 161 -2.01 17.58 27.14
C GLU A 161 -3.37 17.79 26.46
N GLY A 162 -3.61 17.12 25.34
CA GLY A 162 -4.88 17.16 24.61
C GLY A 162 -6.02 16.50 25.37
N GLN A 163 -5.78 15.32 25.95
CA GLN A 163 -6.76 14.63 26.79
C GLN A 163 -7.04 15.38 28.09
N MET A 164 -6.03 16.00 28.72
CA MET A 164 -6.25 16.86 29.90
C MET A 164 -7.11 18.09 29.56
N ARG A 165 -6.90 18.73 28.40
CA ARG A 165 -7.71 19.89 27.98
C ARG A 165 -9.15 19.52 27.65
N THR A 166 -9.39 18.38 26.99
CA THR A 166 -10.75 17.89 26.70
C THR A 166 -11.48 17.48 27.98
N ASN A 167 -10.80 16.80 28.91
CA ASN A 167 -11.40 16.41 30.20
C ASN A 167 -11.67 17.63 31.09
N ALA A 168 -10.78 18.64 31.08
CA ALA A 168 -10.99 19.90 31.79
C ALA A 168 -12.22 20.66 31.26
N LEU A 169 -12.38 20.76 29.93
CA LEU A 169 -13.52 21.45 29.34
C LEU A 169 -14.85 20.73 29.60
N ALA A 170 -14.86 19.39 29.56
CA ALA A 170 -16.02 18.59 29.93
C ALA A 170 -16.41 18.80 31.41
N GLY A 171 -15.41 18.87 32.31
CA GLY A 171 -15.61 19.20 33.72
C GLY A 171 -16.19 20.61 33.91
N GLN A 172 -15.68 21.61 33.20
CA GLN A 172 -16.19 22.99 33.25
C GLN A 172 -17.64 23.09 32.75
N LEU A 173 -18.01 22.35 31.69
CA LEU A 173 -19.38 22.34 31.18
C LEU A 173 -20.37 21.68 32.16
N ALA A 174 -19.96 20.58 32.81
CA ALA A 174 -20.76 19.94 33.84
C ALA A 174 -20.99 20.88 35.05
N GLN A 175 -19.96 21.61 35.47
CA GLN A 175 -20.06 22.62 36.52
C GLN A 175 -20.97 23.79 36.13
N LEU A 176 -20.91 24.26 34.89
CA LEU A 176 -21.78 25.32 34.41
C LEU A 176 -23.25 24.87 34.39
N LEU A 177 -23.52 23.64 33.95
CA LEU A 177 -24.87 23.07 33.93
C LEU A 177 -25.44 22.89 35.35
N SER A 178 -24.64 22.38 36.30
CA SER A 178 -25.09 22.26 37.70
C SER A 178 -25.38 23.63 38.32
N THR A 179 -24.57 24.64 37.99
CA THR A 179 -24.77 26.02 38.47
C THR A 179 -26.05 26.62 37.90
N SER A 180 -26.31 26.43 36.60
CA SER A 180 -27.52 26.89 35.92
C SER A 180 -28.80 26.26 36.51
N ASN A 181 -28.77 24.94 36.76
CA ASN A 181 -29.89 24.23 37.38
C ASN A 181 -30.14 24.72 38.82
N SER A 182 -29.07 24.98 39.58
CA SER A 182 -29.17 25.50 40.95
C SER A 182 -29.79 26.91 40.97
N LEU A 183 -29.34 27.81 40.10
CA LEU A 183 -29.88 29.16 39.98
C LEU A 183 -31.36 29.14 39.56
N SER A 184 -31.71 28.28 38.62
CA SER A 184 -33.09 28.07 38.18
C SER A 184 -33.98 27.62 39.35
N GLY A 185 -33.52 26.68 40.17
CA GLY A 185 -34.21 26.25 41.39
C GLY A 185 -34.36 27.36 42.43
N GLN A 186 -33.31 28.17 42.65
CA GLN A 186 -33.37 29.31 43.57
C GLN A 186 -34.36 30.39 43.12
N LEU A 187 -34.44 30.69 41.82
CA LEU A 187 -35.42 31.63 41.27
C LEU A 187 -36.85 31.12 41.46
N GLN A 188 -37.09 29.84 41.22
CA GLN A 188 -38.42 29.24 41.45
C GLN A 188 -38.83 29.31 42.92
N ALA A 189 -37.91 28.96 43.83
CA ALA A 189 -38.13 29.07 45.27
C ALA A 189 -38.40 30.53 45.70
N THR A 190 -37.63 31.48 45.18
CA THR A 190 -37.81 32.92 45.46
C THR A 190 -39.16 33.43 44.96
N ASN A 191 -39.55 33.07 43.74
CA ASN A 191 -40.86 33.43 43.19
C ASN A 191 -42.01 32.80 44.00
N ALA A 192 -41.85 31.57 44.49
CA ALA A 192 -42.84 30.93 45.34
C ALA A 192 -42.99 31.65 46.69
N VAL A 193 -41.88 32.06 47.31
CA VAL A 193 -41.91 32.86 48.56
C VAL A 193 -42.53 34.23 48.32
N LEU A 194 -42.18 34.91 47.22
CA LEU A 194 -42.79 36.19 46.86
C LEU A 194 -44.30 36.04 46.65
N ALA A 195 -44.73 35.03 45.90
CA ALA A 195 -46.15 34.73 45.69
C ALA A 195 -46.89 34.46 47.01
N ALA A 196 -46.26 33.74 47.95
CA ALA A 196 -46.82 33.48 49.27
C ALA A 196 -46.86 34.73 50.18
N SER A 197 -46.00 35.72 49.96
CA SER A 197 -45.97 36.97 50.75
C SER A 197 -46.96 38.05 50.29
N VAL A 198 -47.53 37.89 49.10
CA VAL A 198 -48.48 38.85 48.48
C VAL A 198 -49.93 38.31 48.51
N ALA A 199 -50.13 37.07 48.96
CA ALA A 199 -51.42 36.43 49.21
C ALA A 199 -51.84 36.59 50.68
#